data_AF-A0A944AWH5-F1
#
_entry.id   AF-A0A944AWH5-F1
#
_cell.length_a   1.000
_cell.length_b   1.000
_cell.length_c   1.000
_cell.angle_alpha   90.00
_cell.angle_beta   90.00
_cell.angle_gamma   90.00
#
_symmetry.space_group_name_H-M   'P 1'
#
loop_
_entity.id
_entity.type
_entity.pdbx_description
1 polymer ?
#
loop_
_entity_poly.entity_id
_entity_poly.type
_entity_poly.pdbx_seq_one_letter_code
_entity_poly.pdbx_strand_id
1 'polypeptide(L)'
;MKKTYSIIVLALLIVLTGVNLWIMLSGRHECPSQCNSAENNACYLSKTMSLNEEQKEKYNKIKQHYQQQAILVADSLHISQECLMRELMKSDRDSLTIAQIEAKISSCQSMLLHLSVEQYYQIRDILSPEQIPQLNKLFAQILICRPTCNHRDDDAGTIPHLE
;
A
#
# COMPACT_ATOMS: atom_id res chain seq x y z
N MET A 1 59.40 -12.23 -13.91
CA MET A 1 58.08 -12.73 -14.40
C MET A 1 57.07 -12.98 -13.28
N LYS A 2 57.34 -13.78 -12.23
CA LYS A 2 56.34 -14.02 -11.15
C LYS A 2 55.86 -12.77 -10.40
N LYS A 3 56.75 -11.80 -10.16
CA LYS A 3 56.43 -10.54 -9.47
C LYS A 3 55.52 -9.61 -10.29
N THR A 4 55.70 -9.56 -11.61
CA THR A 4 54.86 -8.74 -12.50
C THR A 4 53.43 -9.28 -12.59
N TYR A 5 53.26 -10.61 -12.67
CA TYR A 5 51.92 -11.22 -12.61
C TYR A 5 51.25 -11.02 -11.24
N SER A 6 52.01 -11.11 -10.15
CA SER A 6 51.48 -10.84 -8.80
C SER A 6 50.99 -9.40 -8.65
N ILE A 7 51.67 -8.43 -9.25
CA ILE A 7 51.25 -7.02 -9.24
C ILE A 7 49.99 -6.83 -10.09
N ILE A 8 49.92 -7.46 -11.27
CA ILE A 8 48.75 -7.38 -12.15
C ILE A 8 47.51 -7.99 -11.49
N VAL A 9 47.64 -9.17 -10.86
CA VAL A 9 46.54 -9.83 -10.15
C VAL A 9 46.07 -9.00 -8.95
N LEU A 10 47.01 -8.40 -8.20
CA LEU A 10 46.67 -7.53 -7.09
C LEU A 10 45.93 -6.27 -7.55
N ALA A 11 46.37 -5.65 -8.64
CA ALA A 11 45.69 -4.50 -9.23
C ALA A 11 44.26 -4.85 -9.70
N LEU A 12 44.09 -6.02 -10.34
CA LEU A 12 42.77 -6.53 -10.76
C LEU A 12 41.81 -6.74 -9.58
N LEU A 13 42.30 -7.29 -8.46
CA LEU A 13 41.51 -7.50 -7.25
C LEU A 13 41.07 -6.18 -6.62
N ILE A 14 41.94 -5.16 -6.61
CA ILE A 14 41.59 -3.82 -6.10
C ILE A 14 40.52 -3.18 -6.98
N VAL A 15 40.61 -3.31 -8.30
CA VAL A 15 39.60 -2.78 -9.22
C VAL A 15 38.27 -3.51 -9.05
N LEU A 16 38.26 -4.85 -8.96
CA LEU A 16 37.01 -5.61 -8.76
C LEU A 16 36.32 -5.29 -7.43
N THR A 17 37.09 -5.18 -6.35
CA THR A 17 36.53 -4.82 -5.04
C THR A 17 36.04 -3.37 -5.03
N GLY A 18 36.79 -2.44 -5.64
CA GLY A 18 36.37 -1.05 -5.81
C GLY A 18 35.07 -0.89 -6.61
N VAL A 19 34.92 -1.62 -7.73
CA VAL A 19 33.69 -1.61 -8.54
C VAL A 19 32.51 -2.22 -7.79
N ASN A 20 32.70 -3.33 -7.08
CA ASN A 20 31.63 -3.93 -6.25
C ASN A 20 31.22 -3.00 -5.10
N LEU A 21 32.17 -2.35 -4.43
CA LEU A 21 31.88 -1.37 -3.38
C LEU A 21 31.17 -0.15 -3.95
N TRP A 22 31.59 0.32 -5.13
CA TRP A 22 30.93 1.40 -5.86
C TRP A 22 29.49 1.02 -6.22
N ILE A 23 29.24 -0.14 -6.81
CA ILE A 23 27.88 -0.62 -7.13
C ILE A 23 27.03 -0.77 -5.86
N MET A 24 27.59 -1.28 -4.77
CA MET A 24 26.88 -1.43 -3.50
C MET A 24 26.53 -0.06 -2.87
N LEU A 25 27.40 0.95 -3.01
CA LEU A 25 27.15 2.32 -2.53
C LEU A 25 26.25 3.12 -3.49
N SER A 26 26.35 2.87 -4.80
CA SER A 26 25.51 3.47 -5.86
C SER A 26 24.11 2.84 -5.93
N GLY A 27 23.98 1.60 -5.46
CA GLY A 27 22.74 0.85 -5.35
C GLY A 27 21.78 1.38 -4.28
N ARG A 28 22.17 2.43 -3.56
CA ARG A 28 21.20 3.42 -3.08
C ARG A 28 20.64 4.13 -4.30
N HIS A 29 19.75 3.45 -5.02
CA HIS A 29 18.61 4.14 -5.59
C HIS A 29 17.97 4.87 -4.42
N GLU A 30 18.34 6.14 -4.26
CA GLU A 30 17.38 7.11 -3.78
C GLU A 30 16.18 6.91 -4.72
N CYS A 31 15.20 6.13 -4.26
CA CYS A 31 13.82 6.38 -4.67
C CYS A 31 13.73 7.90 -4.59
N PRO A 32 13.46 8.61 -5.70
CA PRO A 32 13.46 10.06 -5.68
C PRO A 32 12.61 10.45 -4.50
N SER A 33 13.24 11.00 -3.46
CA SER A 33 12.57 11.51 -2.28
C SER A 33 11.95 12.83 -2.66
N GLN A 34 11.16 12.81 -3.74
CA GLN A 34 10.16 13.81 -4.04
C GLN A 34 8.95 13.54 -3.16
N CYS A 35 9.20 13.40 -1.86
CA CYS A 35 8.25 13.65 -0.78
C CYS A 35 8.65 14.94 -0.06
N ASN A 36 9.37 15.86 -0.72
CA ASN A 36 9.45 17.26 -0.31
C ASN A 36 8.22 18.00 -0.84
N SER A 37 7.05 17.63 -0.32
CA SER A 37 5.87 18.50 -0.32
C SER A 37 5.41 18.65 1.14
N ALA A 38 6.24 19.37 1.91
CA ALA A 38 5.80 20.01 3.15
C ALA A 38 4.84 21.19 2.88
N GLU A 39 4.46 21.42 1.61
CA GLU A 39 3.36 22.30 1.24
C GLU A 39 2.10 21.49 0.93
N ASN A 40 1.08 21.68 1.77
CA ASN A 40 -0.33 21.51 1.43
C ASN A 40 -0.83 20.10 1.03
N ASN A 41 -0.27 19.04 1.63
CA ASN A 41 -0.98 17.74 1.72
C ASN A 41 -2.11 17.81 2.77
N ALA A 42 -3.00 18.81 2.64
CA ALA A 42 -4.28 18.78 3.32
C ALA A 42 -4.96 17.48 2.88
N CYS A 43 -4.99 16.52 3.79
CA CYS A 43 -5.53 15.20 3.55
C CYS A 43 -6.91 15.35 2.92
N TYR A 44 -7.22 14.56 1.88
CA TYR A 44 -8.49 14.67 1.13
C TYR A 44 -9.68 14.83 2.08
N LEU A 45 -9.72 14.01 3.15
CA LEU A 45 -10.74 14.07 4.19
C LEU A 45 -10.78 15.39 4.98
N SER A 46 -9.63 15.90 5.44
CA SER A 46 -9.55 17.19 6.16
C SER A 46 -9.83 18.40 5.26
N LYS A 47 -9.70 18.24 3.94
CA LYS A 47 -10.04 19.25 2.94
C LYS A 47 -11.52 19.21 2.58
N THR A 48 -12.13 18.03 2.54
CA THR A 48 -13.56 17.86 2.23
C THR A 48 -14.47 18.06 3.43
N MET A 49 -13.98 17.81 4.65
CA MET A 49 -14.74 17.95 5.88
C MET A 49 -14.20 19.14 6.67
N SER A 50 -15.09 20.08 7.04
CA SER A 50 -14.75 21.24 7.87
C SER A 50 -14.54 20.78 9.33
N LEU A 51 -13.41 20.11 9.58
CA LEU A 51 -13.01 19.66 10.92
C LEU A 51 -12.53 20.85 11.75
N ASN A 52 -12.90 20.88 13.03
CA ASN A 52 -12.30 21.81 14.00
C ASN A 52 -10.90 21.32 14.44
N GLU A 53 -10.15 22.13 15.19
CA GLU A 53 -8.77 21.79 15.58
C GLU A 53 -8.67 20.52 16.44
N GLU A 54 -9.60 20.31 17.36
CA GLU A 54 -9.63 19.09 18.19
C GLU A 54 -9.89 17.84 17.34
N GLN A 55 -10.84 17.92 16.41
CA GLN A 55 -11.14 16.84 15.47
C GLN A 55 -9.95 16.55 14.55
N LYS A 56 -9.24 17.58 14.09
CA LYS A 56 -8.03 17.42 13.26
C LYS A 56 -6.93 16.67 14.01
N GLU A 57 -6.70 16.99 15.29
CA GLU A 57 -5.68 16.30 16.09
C GLU A 57 -6.03 14.81 16.26
N LYS A 58 -7.28 14.50 16.62
CA LYS A 58 -7.77 13.12 16.76
C LYS A 58 -7.70 12.37 15.43
N TYR A 59 -8.14 13.01 14.34
CA TYR A 59 -8.07 12.46 13.00
C TYR A 59 -6.63 12.11 12.58
N ASN A 60 -5.67 12.98 12.86
CA ASN A 60 -4.27 12.73 12.50
C ASN A 60 -3.71 11.49 13.22
N LYS A 61 -4.08 11.27 14.48
CA LYS A 61 -3.69 10.06 15.23
C LYS A 61 -4.31 8.80 14.61
N ILE A 62 -5.60 8.83 14.30
CA ILE A 62 -6.32 7.73 13.63
C ILE A 62 -5.68 7.42 12.28
N LYS A 63 -5.40 8.45 11.49
CA LYS A 63 -4.76 8.33 10.17
C LYS A 63 -3.37 7.69 10.28
N GLN A 64 -2.52 8.17 11.19
CA GLN A 64 -1.19 7.62 11.39
C GLN A 64 -1.24 6.15 11.80
N HIS A 65 -2.12 5.81 12.75
CA HIS A 65 -2.29 4.44 13.21
C HIS A 65 -2.74 3.49 12.09
N TYR A 66 -3.75 3.89 11.31
CA TYR A 66 -4.17 3.14 10.12
C TYR A 66 -3.03 2.96 9.12
N GLN A 67 -2.31 4.04 8.79
CA GLN A 67 -1.22 4.00 7.80
C GLN A 67 -0.09 3.06 8.22
N GLN A 68 0.29 3.08 9.49
CA GLN A 68 1.33 2.19 10.05
C GLN A 68 0.97 0.72 9.92
N GLN A 69 -0.31 0.36 10.07
CA GLN A 69 -0.75 -1.02 9.92
C GLN A 69 -0.98 -1.39 8.45
N ALA A 70 -1.67 -0.54 7.70
CA ALA A 70 -2.04 -0.79 6.31
C ALA A 70 -0.82 -0.97 5.40
N ILE A 71 0.27 -0.22 5.62
CA ILE A 71 1.49 -0.36 4.81
C ILE A 71 2.11 -1.76 4.96
N LEU A 72 2.17 -2.30 6.18
CA LEU A 72 2.73 -3.63 6.43
C LEU A 72 1.90 -4.74 5.77
N VAL A 73 0.56 -4.60 5.82
CA VAL A 73 -0.35 -5.55 5.19
C VAL A 73 -0.28 -5.45 3.66
N ALA A 74 -0.21 -4.23 3.11
CA ALA A 74 -0.08 -4.00 1.68
C ALA A 74 1.24 -4.54 1.12
N ASP A 75 2.35 -4.36 1.83
CA ASP A 75 3.64 -4.93 1.44
C ASP A 75 3.59 -6.46 1.44
N SER A 76 3.00 -7.06 2.48
CA SER A 76 2.81 -8.52 2.56
C SER A 76 1.92 -9.05 1.43
N LEU A 77 0.87 -8.31 1.07
CA LEU A 77 0.02 -8.63 -0.07
C LEU A 77 0.82 -8.62 -1.37
N HIS A 78 1.59 -7.56 -1.61
CA HIS A 78 2.40 -7.40 -2.81
C HIS A 78 3.42 -8.53 -2.96
N ILE A 79 4.17 -8.83 -1.90
CA ILE A 79 5.13 -9.94 -1.87
C ILE A 79 4.42 -11.27 -2.18
N SER A 80 3.23 -11.50 -1.60
CA SER A 80 2.48 -12.74 -1.83
C SER A 80 1.99 -12.86 -3.28
N GLN A 81 1.57 -11.76 -3.90
CA GLN A 81 1.22 -11.71 -5.32
C GLN A 81 2.43 -11.98 -6.23
N GLU A 82 3.59 -11.43 -5.90
CA GLU A 82 4.83 -11.76 -6.62
C GLU A 82 5.19 -13.24 -6.49
N CYS A 83 5.10 -13.80 -5.28
CA CYS A 83 5.34 -15.23 -5.05
C CYS A 83 4.38 -16.09 -5.87
N LEU A 84 3.10 -15.73 -5.94
CA LEU A 84 2.11 -16.42 -6.76
C LEU A 84 2.53 -16.41 -8.23
N MET A 85 2.91 -15.25 -8.77
CA MET A 85 3.36 -15.16 -10.16
C MET A 85 4.59 -16.03 -10.43
N ARG A 86 5.58 -16.00 -9.52
CA ARG A 86 6.79 -16.82 -9.66
C ARG A 86 6.45 -18.31 -9.65
N GLU A 87 5.52 -18.76 -8.81
CA GLU A 87 5.08 -20.16 -8.76
C GLU A 87 4.37 -20.58 -10.04
N LEU A 88 3.49 -19.73 -10.56
CA LEU A 88 2.74 -19.98 -11.79
C LEU A 88 3.64 -20.05 -13.04
N MET A 89 4.79 -19.38 -13.02
CA MET A 89 5.78 -19.41 -14.10
C MET A 89 6.67 -20.66 -14.09
N LYS A 90 6.62 -21.50 -13.05
CA LYS A 90 7.38 -22.74 -13.00
C LYS A 90 6.82 -23.80 -13.95
N SER A 91 7.71 -24.62 -14.50
CA SER A 91 7.33 -25.77 -15.35
C SER A 91 6.64 -26.88 -14.54
N ASP A 92 7.05 -27.08 -13.30
CA ASP A 92 6.41 -27.97 -12.33
C ASP A 92 5.72 -27.08 -11.29
N ARG A 93 4.39 -27.04 -11.35
CA ARG A 93 3.57 -26.20 -10.48
C ARG A 93 3.13 -27.01 -9.28
N ASP A 94 3.47 -26.55 -8.08
CA ASP A 94 2.97 -27.17 -6.86
C ASP A 94 1.63 -26.55 -6.44
N SER A 95 0.56 -27.32 -6.64
CA SER A 95 -0.81 -26.94 -6.26
C SER A 95 -0.97 -26.62 -4.77
N LEU A 96 -0.20 -27.28 -3.88
CA LEU A 96 -0.28 -27.01 -2.45
C LEU A 96 0.34 -25.65 -2.12
N THR A 97 1.49 -25.35 -2.72
CA THR A 97 2.16 -24.05 -2.58
C THR A 97 1.28 -22.91 -3.11
N ILE A 98 0.63 -23.08 -4.27
CA ILE A 98 -0.31 -22.10 -4.82
C ILE A 98 -1.46 -21.83 -3.85
N ALA A 99 -2.11 -22.87 -3.33
CA ALA A 99 -3.22 -22.73 -2.40
C ALA A 99 -2.83 -21.98 -1.11
N GLN A 100 -1.61 -22.20 -0.61
CA GLN A 100 -1.09 -21.47 0.55
C GLN A 100 -0.86 -19.98 0.25
N ILE A 101 -0.34 -19.66 -0.93
CA ILE A 101 -0.12 -18.27 -1.35
C ILE A 101 -1.47 -17.56 -1.54
N GLU A 102 -2.45 -18.21 -2.16
CA GLU A 102 -3.81 -17.69 -2.34
C GLU A 102 -4.51 -17.41 -1.00
N ALA A 103 -4.38 -18.32 -0.03
CA ALA A 103 -4.90 -18.13 1.32
C ALA A 103 -4.25 -16.91 2.00
N LYS A 104 -2.95 -16.71 1.81
CA LYS A 104 -2.23 -15.55 2.35
C LYS A 104 -2.69 -14.24 1.70
N ILE A 105 -2.84 -14.21 0.37
CA ILE A 105 -3.38 -13.06 -0.37
C ILE A 105 -4.77 -12.70 0.16
N SER A 106 -5.66 -13.68 0.28
CA SER A 106 -7.02 -13.49 0.78
C SER A 106 -7.04 -12.94 2.20
N SER A 107 -6.17 -13.46 3.07
CA SER A 107 -6.00 -12.97 4.44
C SER A 107 -5.55 -11.50 4.48
N CYS A 108 -4.55 -11.12 3.68
CA CYS A 108 -4.09 -9.73 3.59
C CYS A 108 -5.19 -8.78 3.08
N GLN A 109 -5.94 -9.19 2.05
CA GLN A 109 -7.08 -8.41 1.53
C GLN A 109 -8.16 -8.21 2.60
N SER A 110 -8.52 -9.28 3.32
CA SER A 110 -9.48 -9.20 4.43
C SER A 110 -8.99 -8.27 5.54
N MET A 111 -7.70 -8.29 5.85
CA MET A 111 -7.11 -7.44 6.88
C MET A 111 -7.13 -5.95 6.47
N LEU A 112 -6.82 -5.63 5.21
CA LEU A 112 -6.93 -4.25 4.70
C LEU A 112 -8.37 -3.72 4.77
N LEU A 113 -9.35 -4.57 4.42
CA LEU A 113 -10.76 -4.22 4.55
C LEU A 113 -11.13 -3.98 6.01
N HIS A 114 -10.70 -4.86 6.92
CA HIS A 114 -10.95 -4.72 8.36
C HIS A 114 -10.40 -3.40 8.91
N LEU A 115 -9.13 -3.08 8.60
CA LEU A 115 -8.51 -1.81 9.00
C LEU A 115 -9.27 -0.60 8.46
N SER A 116 -9.80 -0.69 7.23
CA SER A 116 -10.58 0.39 6.61
C SER A 116 -11.92 0.60 7.32
N VAL A 117 -12.61 -0.50 7.67
CA VAL A 117 -13.86 -0.45 8.44
C VAL A 117 -13.63 0.09 9.84
N GLU A 118 -12.55 -0.33 10.50
CA GLU A 118 -12.19 0.19 11.82
C GLU A 118 -11.90 1.70 11.76
N GLN A 119 -11.11 2.13 10.78
CA GLN A 119 -10.83 3.56 10.57
C GLN A 119 -12.11 4.36 10.36
N TYR A 120 -13.08 3.84 9.60
CA TYR A 120 -14.38 4.50 9.41
C TYR A 120 -15.07 4.77 10.75
N TYR A 121 -15.14 3.76 11.63
CA TYR A 121 -15.78 3.92 12.94
C TYR A 121 -15.02 4.90 13.84
N GLN A 122 -13.68 4.78 13.88
CA GLN A 122 -12.84 5.70 14.65
C GLN A 122 -13.02 7.17 14.20
N ILE A 123 -13.13 7.41 12.89
CA ILE A 123 -13.40 8.76 12.36
C ILE A 123 -14.83 9.18 12.72
N ARG A 124 -15.82 8.31 12.53
CA ARG A 124 -17.23 8.63 12.85
C ARG A 124 -17.41 9.10 14.29
N ASP A 125 -16.70 8.49 15.23
CA ASP A 125 -16.83 8.78 16.67
C ASP A 125 -16.27 10.17 17.07
N ILE A 126 -15.45 10.80 16.21
CA ILE A 126 -14.92 12.15 16.45
C ILE A 126 -15.70 13.23 15.70
N LEU A 127 -16.67 12.85 14.87
CA LEU A 127 -17.45 13.77 14.05
C LEU A 127 -18.75 14.19 14.72
N SER A 128 -19.26 15.36 14.33
CA SER A 128 -20.62 15.76 14.65
C SER A 128 -21.63 15.02 13.76
N PRO A 129 -22.89 14.86 14.19
CA PRO A 129 -23.92 14.19 13.39
C PRO A 129 -24.07 14.74 11.97
N GLU A 130 -23.90 16.06 11.80
CA GLU A 130 -24.02 16.77 10.52
C GLU A 130 -22.86 16.44 9.56
N GLN A 131 -21.72 15.99 10.07
CA GLN A 131 -20.54 15.62 9.30
C GLN A 131 -20.58 14.16 8.80
N ILE A 132 -21.38 13.29 9.42
CA ILE A 132 -21.48 11.85 9.09
C ILE A 132 -21.86 11.59 7.62
N PRO A 133 -22.82 12.30 6.99
CA PRO A 133 -23.17 12.06 5.58
C PRO A 133 -21.98 12.28 4.63
N GLN A 134 -21.08 13.21 4.93
CA GLN A 134 -19.88 13.46 4.13
C GLN A 134 -18.87 12.32 4.30
N LEU A 135 -18.67 11.81 5.52
CA LEU A 135 -17.84 10.63 5.77
C LEU A 135 -18.34 9.42 4.99
N ASN A 136 -19.65 9.16 5.01
CA ASN A 136 -20.27 8.05 4.29
C ASN A 136 -20.00 8.13 2.78
N LYS A 137 -20.14 9.33 2.20
CA LYS A 137 -19.88 9.55 0.77
C LYS A 137 -18.42 9.31 0.40
N LEU A 138 -17.48 9.67 1.29
CA LEU A 138 -16.05 9.46 1.09
C LEU A 138 -15.71 7.96 1.13
N PHE A 139 -16.15 7.26 2.16
CA PHE A 139 -15.88 5.82 2.29
C PHE A 139 -16.60 4.99 1.21
N ALA A 140 -17.78 5.41 0.76
CA ALA A 140 -18.44 4.80 -0.39
C ALA A 140 -17.57 4.90 -1.66
N GLN A 141 -16.89 6.01 -1.91
CA GLN A 141 -16.00 6.15 -3.07
C GLN A 141 -14.74 5.29 -2.97
N ILE A 142 -14.29 5.01 -1.74
CA ILE A 142 -13.08 4.22 -1.49
C ILE A 142 -13.39 2.72 -1.56
N LEU A 143 -14.49 2.29 -0.94
CA LEU A 143 -14.82 0.88 -0.74
C LEU A 143 -15.73 0.31 -1.83
N ILE A 144 -16.53 1.15 -2.48
CA ILE A 144 -17.45 0.72 -3.52
C ILE A 144 -16.84 1.14 -4.86
N CYS A 145 -16.42 0.17 -5.67
CA CYS A 145 -16.19 0.43 -7.08
C CYS A 145 -17.52 0.92 -7.67
N ARG A 146 -17.57 2.16 -8.16
CA ARG A 146 -18.65 2.53 -9.09
C ARG A 146 -18.51 1.59 -10.28
N PRO A 147 -19.55 0.81 -10.64
CA PRO A 147 -19.48 -0.04 -11.81
C PRO A 147 -19.10 0.83 -13.00
N THR A 148 -17.95 0.56 -13.60
CA THR A 148 -17.48 1.21 -14.84
C THR A 148 -18.15 0.62 -16.06
N CYS A 149 -18.90 -0.47 -15.87
CA CYS A 149 -19.81 -1.03 -16.85
C CYS A 149 -21.15 -0.27 -16.80
N ASN A 150 -21.58 0.23 -17.97
CA ASN A 150 -22.97 0.61 -18.27
C ASN A 150 -23.87 -0.61 -18.06
N HIS A 151 -24.22 -0.93 -16.82
CA HIS A 151 -25.46 -1.64 -16.58
C HIS A 151 -26.56 -0.62 -16.76
N ARG A 152 -27.22 -0.69 -17.92
CA ARG A 152 -28.51 -0.01 -18.16
C ARG A 152 -29.37 -0.20 -16.91
N ASP A 153 -29.83 0.90 -16.32
CA ASP A 153 -30.75 0.97 -15.18
C ASP A 153 -32.16 0.43 -15.53
N ASP A 154 -32.25 -0.55 -16.43
CA ASP A 154 -33.49 -1.09 -16.98
C ASP A 154 -33.94 -2.34 -16.21
N ASP A 155 -33.05 -2.97 -15.45
CA ASP A 155 -33.40 -4.10 -14.61
C ASP A 155 -33.49 -3.64 -13.16
N ALA A 156 -34.69 -3.78 -12.62
CA ALA A 156 -35.12 -3.48 -11.26
C ALA A 156 -34.24 -4.14 -10.17
N GLY A 157 -33.04 -3.60 -10.00
CA GLY A 157 -32.13 -3.87 -8.88
C GLY A 157 -32.26 -2.74 -7.87
N THR A 158 -33.45 -2.61 -7.28
CA THR A 158 -33.67 -1.79 -6.09
C THR A 158 -32.56 -2.12 -5.08
N ILE A 159 -31.62 -1.20 -4.86
CA ILE A 159 -30.85 -1.19 -3.62
C ILE A 159 -31.89 -0.77 -2.58
N PRO A 160 -32.41 -1.69 -1.74
CA PRO A 160 -33.45 -1.33 -0.80
C PRO A 160 -32.85 -0.33 0.16
N HIS A 161 -33.58 0.77 0.32
CA HIS A 161 -33.41 1.78 1.33
C HIS A 161 -32.84 1.22 2.64
N LEU A 162 -31.73 1.80 3.09
CA LEU A 162 -31.40 1.86 4.50
C LEU A 162 -32.45 2.77 5.16
N GLU A 163 -33.55 2.16 5.62
CA GLU A 163 -34.31 2.62 6.78
C GLU A 163 -33.64 2.11 8.07
#